data_AF-A0A7X7K2E9-F1
#
_entry.id   AF-A0A7X7K2E9-F1
#
_cell.length_a   1.000
_cell.length_b   1.000
_cell.length_c   1.000
_cell.angle_alpha   90.00
_cell.angle_beta   90.00
_cell.angle_gamma   90.00
#
_symmetry.space_group_name_H-M   'P 1'
#
loop_
_entity.id
_entity.type
_entity.pdbx_description
1 polymer ?
#
loop_
_entity_poly.entity_id
_entity_poly.type
_entity_poly.pdbx_seq_one_letter_code
_entity_poly.pdbx_strand_id
1 'polypeptide(L)'
;MLYPRSPLFERLHCEIAAMPVIDCHEHLRGPAGRPPYKEPIAALINGYVLSDLQSAAQGVPATDIARLSDPDVATDVKWPLFKRLWRATEHTAYARVTKLV
;
A
#
# COMPACT_ATOMS: atom_id res chain seq x y z
N MET A 1 -14.27 -15.44 4.82
CA MET A 1 -15.45 -14.80 5.45
C MET A 1 -15.99 -15.74 6.51
N LEU A 2 -16.24 -15.25 7.72
CA LEU A 2 -16.65 -16.09 8.86
C LEU A 2 -18.14 -16.50 8.81
N TYR A 3 -18.94 -15.88 7.94
CA TYR A 3 -20.38 -16.15 7.81
C TYR A 3 -20.82 -16.09 6.34
N PRO A 4 -21.83 -16.88 5.94
CA PRO A 4 -22.46 -16.76 4.63
C PRO A 4 -23.17 -15.40 4.51
N ARG A 5 -23.10 -14.79 3.33
CA ARG A 5 -23.76 -13.52 3.06
C ARG A 5 -25.27 -13.75 2.93
N SER A 6 -26.05 -12.94 3.63
CA SER A 6 -27.51 -13.01 3.54
C SER A 6 -28.02 -12.27 2.29
N PRO A 7 -29.23 -12.59 1.80
CA PRO A 7 -29.83 -11.79 0.73
C PRO A 7 -29.98 -10.30 1.07
N LEU A 8 -30.15 -9.95 2.35
CA LEU A 8 -30.18 -8.57 2.80
C LEU A 8 -28.80 -7.90 2.68
N PHE A 9 -27.74 -8.60 3.08
CA PHE A 9 -26.37 -8.13 2.92
C PHE A 9 -26.08 -7.81 1.45
N GLU A 10 -26.41 -8.73 0.54
CA GLU A 10 -26.16 -8.53 -0.88
C GLU A 10 -26.91 -7.31 -1.44
N ARG A 11 -28.18 -7.13 -1.08
CA ARG A 11 -28.94 -5.95 -1.53
C ARG A 11 -28.33 -4.65 -1.01
N LEU A 12 -28.02 -4.57 0.29
CA LEU A 12 -27.42 -3.35 0.86
C LEU A 12 -26.05 -3.08 0.27
N HIS A 13 -25.23 -4.11 0.09
CA HIS A 13 -23.90 -3.98 -0.50
C HIS A 13 -23.99 -3.48 -1.96
N CYS A 14 -24.94 -4.00 -2.75
CA CYS A 14 -25.16 -3.52 -4.11
C CYS A 14 -25.54 -2.03 -4.16
N GLU A 15 -26.49 -1.60 -3.32
CA GLU A 15 -26.88 -0.18 -3.28
C GLU A 15 -25.72 0.71 -2.81
N ILE A 16 -24.98 0.29 -1.77
CA ILE A 16 -23.83 1.05 -1.27
C ILE A 16 -22.74 1.15 -2.35
N ALA A 17 -22.44 0.06 -3.05
CA ALA A 17 -21.43 0.02 -4.10
C ALA A 17 -21.81 0.86 -5.34
N ALA A 18 -23.11 1.09 -5.57
CA ALA A 18 -23.60 1.93 -6.66
C ALA A 18 -23.52 3.43 -6.35
N MET A 19 -23.34 3.82 -5.07
CA MET A 19 -23.27 5.24 -4.70
C MET A 19 -21.97 5.88 -5.21
N PRO A 20 -22.04 7.02 -5.92
CA PRO A 20 -20.84 7.76 -6.28
C PRO A 20 -20.16 8.30 -5.02
N VAL A 21 -18.85 8.02 -4.90
CA VAL A 21 -18.04 8.51 -3.77
C VAL A 21 -17.35 9.81 -4.18
N ILE A 22 -17.58 10.85 -3.39
CA ILE A 22 -16.78 12.09 -3.43
C ILE A 22 -15.83 12.02 -2.24
N ASP A 23 -14.53 11.87 -2.53
CA ASP A 23 -13.50 11.91 -1.50
C ASP A 23 -13.29 13.38 -1.09
N CYS A 24 -13.79 13.72 0.10
CA CYS A 24 -13.71 15.07 0.65
C CYS A 24 -12.38 15.36 1.36
N HIS A 25 -11.49 14.38 1.51
CA HIS A 25 -10.19 14.57 2.14
C HIS A 25 -9.13 13.68 1.52
N GLU A 26 -8.29 14.28 0.68
CA GLU A 26 -7.26 13.57 -0.07
C GLU A 26 -6.02 14.45 -0.24
N HIS A 27 -4.91 13.85 -0.68
CA HIS A 27 -3.61 14.54 -0.78
C HIS A 27 -3.08 14.70 -2.22
N LEU A 28 -3.82 14.25 -3.23
CA LEU A 28 -3.54 14.53 -4.62
C LEU A 28 -3.83 16.00 -4.92
N ARG A 29 -3.16 16.53 -5.95
CA ARG A 29 -3.31 17.92 -6.40
C ARG A 29 -4.22 17.99 -7.62
N GLY A 30 -5.28 17.18 -7.64
CA GLY A 30 -6.14 16.97 -8.79
C GLY A 30 -5.60 15.95 -9.81
N PRO A 31 -6.31 15.74 -10.94
CA PRO A 31 -6.04 14.63 -11.88
C PRO A 31 -4.62 14.61 -12.47
N ALA A 32 -4.04 15.79 -12.71
CA ALA A 32 -2.67 15.92 -13.23
C ALA A 32 -1.59 15.66 -12.17
N GLY A 33 -1.94 15.69 -10.88
CA GLY A 33 -1.03 15.45 -9.75
C GLY A 33 -0.92 13.98 -9.36
N ARG A 34 -1.54 13.07 -10.11
CA ARG A 34 -1.49 11.64 -9.83
C ARG A 34 -0.06 11.12 -10.04
N PRO A 35 0.52 10.40 -9.07
CA PRO A 35 1.85 9.83 -9.28
C PRO A 35 1.80 8.79 -10.42
N PRO A 36 2.91 8.60 -11.14
CA PRO A 36 2.94 7.75 -12.33
C PRO A 36 2.82 6.25 -12.01
N TYR A 37 2.98 5.84 -10.74
CA TYR A 37 2.99 4.45 -10.29
C TYR A 37 3.89 3.53 -11.14
N LYS A 38 5.01 4.07 -11.62
CA LYS A 38 5.93 3.42 -12.56
C LYS A 38 6.62 2.19 -11.96
N GLU A 39 6.91 2.21 -10.66
CA GLU A 39 7.64 1.15 -9.97
C GLU A 39 6.77 0.52 -8.87
N PRO A 40 6.51 -0.80 -8.92
CA PRO A 40 5.60 -1.48 -8.00
C PRO A 40 5.91 -1.31 -6.52
N ILE A 41 7.17 -1.44 -6.08
CA ILE A 41 7.52 -1.37 -4.66
C ILE A 41 7.33 0.07 -4.14
N ALA A 42 7.80 1.08 -4.87
CA ALA A 42 7.64 2.48 -4.53
C ALA A 42 6.16 2.88 -4.49
N ALA A 43 5.35 2.38 -5.44
CA ALA A 43 3.91 2.58 -5.43
C ALA A 43 3.24 1.93 -4.21
N LEU A 44 3.66 0.72 -3.84
CA LEU A 44 3.09 -0.07 -2.74
C LEU A 44 3.39 0.54 -1.37
N ILE A 45 4.64 0.96 -1.15
CA ILE A 45 5.08 1.38 0.18
C ILE A 45 4.77 2.85 0.48
N ASN A 46 4.30 3.61 -0.51
CA ASN A 46 4.03 5.03 -0.36
C ASN A 46 3.06 5.29 0.81
N GLY A 47 3.47 6.16 1.74
CA GLY A 47 2.73 6.42 2.97
C GLY A 47 3.09 5.45 4.09
N TYR A 48 2.08 4.88 4.77
CA TYR A 48 2.27 4.25 6.08
C TYR A 48 3.09 2.96 6.07
N VAL A 49 3.09 2.19 4.99
CA VAL A 49 3.88 0.96 4.90
C VAL A 49 5.38 1.27 4.96
N LEU A 50 5.83 2.37 4.36
CA LEU A 50 7.23 2.81 4.47
C LEU A 50 7.67 3.01 5.93
N SER A 51 6.77 3.52 6.79
CA SER A 51 7.08 3.71 8.21
C SER A 51 7.36 2.39 8.93
N ASP A 52 6.59 1.33 8.64
CA ASP A 52 6.85 0.00 9.21
C ASP A 52 8.20 -0.55 8.71
N LEU A 53 8.50 -0.40 7.41
CA LEU A 53 9.76 -0.84 6.84
C LEU A 53 10.95 -0.11 7.46
N GLN A 54 10.82 1.19 7.70
CA GLN A 54 11.82 2.01 8.41
C GLN A 54 12.03 1.53 9.84
N SER A 55 10.95 1.22 10.58
CA SER A 55 11.06 0.67 11.94
C SER A 55 11.74 -0.70 11.97
N ALA A 56 11.52 -1.54 10.96
CA ALA A 56 12.16 -2.85 10.83
C ALA A 56 13.60 -2.80 10.25
N ALA A 57 14.08 -1.62 9.84
CA ALA A 57 15.32 -1.44 9.09
C ALA A 57 16.60 -1.40 9.96
N GLN A 58 16.61 -2.04 11.13
CA GLN A 58 17.80 -2.06 11.97
C GLN A 58 19.03 -2.58 11.20
N GLY A 59 20.13 -1.82 11.23
CA GLY A 59 21.37 -2.15 10.53
C GLY A 59 21.35 -1.88 9.02
N VAL A 60 20.31 -1.24 8.49
CA VAL A 60 20.23 -0.85 7.07
C VAL A 60 20.61 0.62 6.91
N PRO A 61 21.47 0.97 5.94
CA PRO A 61 21.72 2.37 5.60
C PRO A 61 20.44 3.10 5.18
N ALA A 62 20.27 4.35 5.63
CA ALA A 62 19.12 5.17 5.26
C ALA A 62 18.99 5.36 3.74
N THR A 63 20.10 5.36 3.00
CA THR A 63 20.15 5.43 1.54
C THR A 63 19.50 4.23 0.87
N ASP A 64 19.64 3.03 1.45
CA ASP A 64 19.05 1.82 0.90
C ASP A 64 17.55 1.75 1.18
N ILE A 65 17.09 2.30 2.30
CA ILE A 65 15.66 2.51 2.56
C ILE A 65 15.08 3.56 1.61
N ALA A 66 15.76 4.68 1.40
CA ALA A 66 15.33 5.71 0.45
C ALA A 66 15.21 5.16 -0.98
N ARG A 67 16.12 4.27 -1.39
CA ARG A 67 16.07 3.57 -2.69
C ARG A 67 14.77 2.77 -2.90
N LEU A 68 14.13 2.26 -1.85
CA LEU A 68 12.85 1.55 -2.01
C LEU A 68 11.77 2.49 -2.59
N SER A 69 11.80 3.78 -2.24
CA SER A 69 10.86 4.79 -2.71
C SER A 69 11.24 5.43 -4.05
N ASP A 70 12.42 5.12 -4.60
CA ASP A 70 12.93 5.73 -5.84
C ASP A 70 12.31 5.05 -7.09
N PRO A 71 11.45 5.74 -7.88
CA PRO A 71 10.75 5.13 -9.01
C PRO A 71 11.64 4.76 -10.20
N ASP A 72 12.91 5.18 -10.21
CA ASP A 72 13.85 4.90 -11.31
C ASP A 72 14.79 3.72 -11.02
N VAL A 73 14.76 3.20 -9.79
CA VAL A 73 15.44 1.95 -9.44
C VAL A 73 14.54 0.76 -9.77
N ALA A 74 15.06 -0.23 -10.50
CA ALA A 74 14.29 -1.41 -10.90
C ALA A 74 13.84 -2.26 -9.69
N THR A 75 12.69 -2.92 -9.80
CA THR A 75 12.12 -3.79 -8.76
C THR A 75 13.10 -4.89 -8.34
N ASP A 76 13.79 -5.54 -9.28
CA ASP A 76 14.73 -6.62 -8.98
C ASP A 76 15.90 -6.16 -8.10
N VAL A 77 16.32 -4.90 -8.23
CA VAL A 77 17.37 -4.30 -7.40
C VAL A 77 16.86 -4.07 -5.97
N LYS A 78 15.60 -3.67 -5.81
CA LYS A 78 14.96 -3.41 -4.50
C LYS A 78 14.54 -4.69 -3.79
N TRP A 79 14.17 -5.71 -4.55
CA TRP A 79 13.48 -6.90 -4.07
C TRP A 79 14.18 -7.61 -2.91
N PRO A 80 15.51 -7.82 -2.90
CA PRO A 80 16.18 -8.48 -1.79
C PRO A 80 15.98 -7.75 -0.45
N LEU A 81 16.10 -6.42 -0.45
CA LEU A 81 15.90 -5.61 0.75
C LEU A 81 14.41 -5.56 1.12
N PHE A 82 13.55 -5.25 0.15
CA PHE A 82 12.11 -5.17 0.37
C PHE A 82 11.56 -6.47 0.95
N LYS A 83 11.89 -7.63 0.36
CA LYS A 83 11.43 -8.94 0.82
C LYS A 83 11.85 -9.23 2.26
N ARG A 84 13.07 -8.85 2.66
CA ARG A 84 13.55 -9.04 4.03
C ARG A 84 12.74 -8.21 5.01
N LEU A 85 12.54 -6.92 4.72
CA LEU A 85 11.79 -6.02 5.58
C LEU A 85 10.30 -6.37 5.62
N TRP A 86 9.72 -6.70 4.46
CA TRP A 86 8.32 -7.13 4.35
C TRP A 86 8.01 -8.31 5.26
N ARG A 87 8.86 -9.35 5.30
CA ARG A 87 8.67 -10.49 6.21
C ARG A 87 8.61 -10.09 7.68
N ALA A 88 9.31 -9.03 8.08
CA ALA A 88 9.26 -8.53 9.45
C ALA A 88 7.99 -7.71 9.72
N THR A 89 7.40 -7.09 8.69
CA THR A 89 6.28 -6.15 8.83
C THR A 89 4.96 -6.70 8.31
N GLU A 90 4.91 -7.88 7.68
CA GLU A 90 3.72 -8.36 6.96
C GLU A 90 2.50 -8.66 7.86
N HIS A 91 2.69 -8.61 9.18
CA HIS A 91 1.69 -8.80 10.21
C HIS A 91 1.18 -7.48 10.82
N THR A 92 1.72 -6.33 10.40
CA THR A 92 1.27 -5.01 10.87
C THR A 92 -0.08 -4.63 10.26
N ALA A 93 -0.73 -3.61 10.84
CA ALA A 93 -2.00 -3.11 10.34
C ALA A 93 -1.89 -2.54 8.91
N TYR A 94 -0.82 -1.80 8.59
CA TYR A 94 -0.62 -1.22 7.27
C TYR A 94 -0.33 -2.30 6.21
N ALA A 95 0.47 -3.31 6.55
CA ALA A 95 0.70 -4.45 5.68
C ALA A 95 -0.59 -5.27 5.46
N ARG A 96 -1.43 -5.42 6.48
CA ARG A 96 -2.73 -6.10 6.34
C ARG A 96 -3.64 -5.38 5.33
N VAL A 97 -3.76 -4.05 5.38
CA VAL A 97 -4.55 -3.29 4.40
C VAL A 97 -4.03 -3.52 2.98
N THR A 98 -2.70 -3.53 2.82
CA THR A 98 -2.03 -3.81 1.54
C THR A 98 -2.33 -5.21 0.98
N LYS A 99 -2.58 -6.20 1.83
CA LYS A 99 -2.96 -7.56 1.44
C LYS A 99 -4.46 -7.73 1.10
N LEU A 100 -5.29 -6.75 1.46
CA LEU A 100 -6.74 -6.77 1.23
C LEU A 100 -7.13 -6.19 -0.13
N VAL A 101 -6.18 -5.59 -0.85
CA VAL A 101 -6.35 -4.99 -2.17
C VAL A 101 -6.32 -6.06 -3.26
#